data_AF-A0AA90T6Z7-F1
#
_entry.id   AF-A0AA90T6Z7-F1
#
_cell.length_a   1.000
_cell.length_b   1.000
_cell.length_c   1.000
_cell.angle_alpha   90.00
_cell.angle_beta   90.00
_cell.angle_gamma   90.00
#
_symmetry.space_group_name_H-M   'P 1'
#
loop_
_entity.id
_entity.type
_entity.pdbx_description
1 polymer ?
#
loop_
_entity_poly.entity_id
_entity_poly.type
_entity_poly.pdbx_seq_one_letter_code
_entity_poly.pdbx_strand_id
1 'polypeptide(L)'
;MKISDRNKIIIVGDLVYITMLGKYSDRVAITDVKSFIKHKIDGYRWFCSAKGYVYTCVNGKMIFMHRLITNFKGEHTDHIGNTDNKIQDKLDNRFDNLRPCSNQQNQQNSRVRIDNTSLFKGVSLDKAIYKVQTRIKGKKYYLGGFNINKFESALELSGYAYDVAATYLYGEFAEHNNVKENGLLSDEDMKMVEEIVYNKIEKHGLPKYQAVHKIELTNTYTGSIEIEEAN
;
A
#
# COMPACT_ATOMS: atom_id res chain seq x y z
N MET A 1 20.40 14.93 -31.93
CA MET A 1 19.66 14.41 -30.75
C MET A 1 20.71 14.09 -29.68
N LYS A 2 20.84 14.90 -28.61
CA LYS A 2 21.89 14.70 -27.60
C LYS A 2 21.54 13.46 -26.75
N ILE A 3 22.53 12.59 -26.55
CA ILE A 3 22.48 11.32 -25.81
C ILE A 3 22.37 11.51 -24.27
N SER A 4 22.13 12.72 -23.74
CA SER A 4 22.33 12.99 -22.31
C SER A 4 21.18 12.73 -21.34
N ASP A 5 19.96 12.37 -21.77
CA ASP A 5 18.80 12.42 -20.84
C ASP A 5 17.93 11.14 -20.79
N ARG A 6 18.56 9.96 -20.82
CA ARG A 6 17.89 8.68 -20.53
C ARG A 6 18.10 8.29 -19.07
N ASN A 7 17.16 7.52 -18.52
CA ASN A 7 17.33 6.91 -17.22
C ASN A 7 18.56 5.99 -17.24
N LYS A 8 19.38 5.98 -16.19
CA LYS A 8 20.39 4.95 -16.01
C LYS A 8 19.67 3.68 -15.54
N ILE A 9 19.96 2.57 -16.22
CA ILE A 9 19.34 1.28 -15.96
C ILE A 9 20.45 0.30 -15.55
N ILE A 10 20.22 -0.45 -14.47
CA ILE A 10 21.10 -1.50 -13.98
C ILE A 10 20.25 -2.75 -13.77
N ILE A 11 20.68 -3.88 -14.31
CA ILE A 11 20.03 -5.17 -14.13
C ILE A 11 20.89 -6.01 -13.20
N VAL A 12 20.30 -6.54 -12.12
CA VAL A 12 20.97 -7.42 -11.16
C VAL A 12 20.05 -8.59 -10.85
N GLY A 13 20.42 -9.78 -11.32
CA GLY A 13 19.53 -10.94 -11.29
C GLY A 13 18.22 -10.65 -12.03
N ASP A 14 17.09 -10.92 -11.38
CA ASP A 14 15.75 -10.71 -11.93
C ASP A 14 15.19 -9.28 -11.72
N LEU A 15 16.01 -8.38 -11.16
CA LEU A 15 15.61 -7.01 -10.82
C LEU A 15 16.23 -5.98 -11.76
N VAL A 16 15.43 -4.97 -12.08
CA VAL A 16 15.83 -3.82 -12.89
C VAL A 16 15.71 -2.55 -12.05
N TYR A 17 16.82 -1.85 -11.91
CA TYR A 17 16.95 -0.59 -11.19
C TYR A 17 17.04 0.57 -12.18
N ILE A 18 16.21 1.59 -12.00
CA ILE A 18 16.06 2.71 -12.94
C ILE A 18 16.21 4.02 -12.18
N THR A 19 17.22 4.83 -12.50
CA THR A 19 17.36 6.16 -11.88
C THR A 19 16.32 7.12 -12.43
N MET A 20 15.73 7.96 -11.60
CA MET A 20 14.72 8.92 -12.04
C MET A 20 15.36 10.14 -12.73
N LEU A 21 14.60 10.80 -13.60
CA LEU A 21 14.99 12.10 -14.19
C LEU A 21 14.35 13.26 -13.45
N GLY A 22 14.93 14.46 -13.60
CA GLY A 22 14.39 15.72 -13.09
C GLY A 22 14.70 15.96 -11.60
N LYS A 23 13.78 16.60 -10.89
CA LYS A 23 13.96 17.09 -9.50
C LYS A 23 14.36 16.01 -8.50
N TYR A 24 13.97 14.76 -8.74
CA TYR A 24 14.18 13.64 -7.81
C TYR A 24 15.11 12.58 -8.42
N SER A 25 16.18 13.02 -9.08
CA SER A 25 17.13 12.15 -9.79
C SER A 25 17.99 11.26 -8.90
N ASP A 26 18.01 11.56 -7.59
CA ASP A 26 18.58 10.76 -6.52
C ASP A 26 17.78 9.47 -6.24
N ARG A 27 16.54 9.38 -6.72
CA ARG A 27 15.66 8.23 -6.50
C ARG A 27 15.84 7.14 -7.55
N VAL A 28 15.67 5.90 -7.11
CA VAL A 28 15.75 4.71 -7.95
C VAL A 28 14.44 3.93 -7.87
N ALA A 29 13.84 3.67 -9.03
CA ALA A 29 12.72 2.75 -9.18
C ALA A 29 13.22 1.34 -9.43
N ILE A 30 12.41 0.36 -9.02
CA ILE A 30 12.68 -1.06 -9.18
C ILE A 30 11.51 -1.68 -9.96
N THR A 31 11.79 -2.62 -10.85
CA THR A 31 10.80 -3.54 -11.44
C THR A 31 11.46 -4.89 -11.71
N ASP A 32 10.69 -5.89 -12.11
CA ASP A 32 11.21 -7.20 -12.50
C ASP A 32 11.57 -7.23 -14.00
N VAL A 33 12.54 -8.05 -14.38
CA VAL A 33 13.03 -8.19 -15.78
C VAL A 33 11.89 -8.57 -16.74
N LYS A 34 10.97 -9.42 -16.29
CA LYS A 34 9.82 -9.87 -17.10
C LYS A 34 8.91 -8.69 -17.47
N SER A 35 8.54 -7.85 -16.50
CA SER A 35 7.77 -6.62 -16.70
C SER A 35 8.53 -5.61 -17.56
N PHE A 36 9.84 -5.46 -17.31
CA PHE A 36 10.70 -4.56 -18.07
C PHE A 36 10.68 -4.86 -19.57
N ILE A 37 10.90 -6.13 -19.95
CA ILE A 37 10.92 -6.58 -21.34
C ILE A 37 9.52 -6.49 -21.96
N LYS A 38 8.52 -7.07 -21.28
CA LYS A 38 7.14 -7.18 -21.80
C LYS A 38 6.54 -5.81 -22.13
N HIS A 39 6.81 -4.79 -21.30
CA HIS A 39 6.24 -3.46 -21.43
C HIS A 39 7.20 -2.44 -22.06
N LYS A 40 8.37 -2.88 -22.55
CA LYS A 40 9.40 -2.03 -23.20
C LYS A 40 9.73 -0.79 -22.36
N ILE A 41 10.01 -1.01 -21.08
CA ILE A 41 10.12 0.05 -20.07
C ILE A 41 11.27 1.03 -20.40
N ASP A 42 12.33 0.58 -21.05
CA ASP A 42 13.45 1.38 -21.58
C ASP A 42 13.07 2.32 -22.74
N GLY A 43 11.95 2.05 -23.41
CA GLY A 43 11.41 2.91 -24.45
C GLY A 43 11.02 4.31 -23.93
N TYR A 44 10.73 4.43 -22.63
CA TYR A 44 10.23 5.65 -22.00
C TYR A 44 11.32 6.44 -21.27
N ARG A 45 10.95 7.66 -20.83
CA ARG A 45 11.72 8.48 -19.89
C ARG A 45 10.95 8.58 -18.59
N TRP A 46 11.52 8.08 -17.51
CA TRP A 46 10.85 7.97 -16.22
C TRP A 46 11.25 9.10 -15.28
N PHE A 47 10.23 9.65 -14.62
CA PHE A 47 10.32 10.71 -13.63
C PHE A 47 9.62 10.24 -12.35
N CYS A 48 9.97 10.85 -11.22
CA CYS A 48 9.25 10.65 -9.98
C CYS A 48 8.36 11.86 -9.70
N SER A 49 7.09 11.60 -9.35
CA SER A 49 6.18 12.64 -8.90
C SER A 49 6.50 13.07 -7.47
N ALA A 50 6.00 14.23 -7.03
CA ALA A 50 6.11 14.65 -5.63
C ALA A 50 5.48 13.65 -4.65
N LYS A 51 4.50 12.84 -5.12
CA LYS A 51 3.84 11.79 -4.33
C LYS A 51 4.60 10.46 -4.30
N GLY A 52 5.74 10.36 -4.99
CA GLY A 52 6.60 9.16 -5.03
C GLY A 52 6.33 8.19 -6.18
N TYR A 53 5.31 8.44 -7.02
CA TYR A 53 5.00 7.56 -8.15
C TYR A 53 5.93 7.77 -9.34
N VAL A 54 6.33 6.67 -9.95
CA VAL A 54 7.09 6.63 -11.21
C VAL A 54 6.15 6.86 -12.40
N TYR A 55 6.47 7.85 -13.22
CA TYR A 55 5.63 8.24 -14.35
C TYR A 55 6.45 8.67 -15.57
N THR A 56 5.81 8.61 -16.73
CA THR A 56 6.28 9.18 -18.00
C THR A 56 5.17 10.05 -18.59
N CYS A 57 5.54 10.90 -19.55
CA CYS A 57 4.58 11.68 -20.33
C CYS A 57 4.68 11.28 -21.80
N VAL A 58 3.58 10.82 -22.37
CA VAL A 58 3.47 10.43 -23.78
C VAL A 58 2.32 11.22 -24.40
N ASN A 59 2.60 12.00 -25.44
CA ASN A 59 1.60 12.84 -26.13
C ASN A 59 0.79 13.74 -25.16
N GLY A 60 1.47 14.33 -24.17
CA GLY A 60 0.86 15.19 -23.16
C GLY A 60 0.06 14.46 -22.07
N LYS A 61 -0.06 13.12 -22.13
CA LYS A 61 -0.73 12.31 -21.12
C LYS A 61 0.28 11.67 -20.17
N MET A 62 0.01 11.79 -18.87
CA MET A 62 0.80 11.16 -17.82
C MET A 62 0.44 9.67 -17.72
N ILE A 63 1.44 8.81 -17.79
CA ILE A 63 1.32 7.35 -17.66
C ILE A 63 2.18 6.90 -16.49
N PHE A 64 1.60 6.15 -15.55
CA PHE A 64 2.31 5.60 -14.41
C PHE A 64 2.85 4.20 -14.69
N MET A 65 4.06 3.89 -14.23
CA MET A 65 4.71 2.59 -14.46
C MET A 65 3.89 1.43 -13.90
N HIS A 66 3.44 1.50 -12.65
CA HIS A 66 2.59 0.47 -12.05
C HIS A 66 1.34 0.16 -12.89
N ARG A 67 0.71 1.17 -13.50
CA ARG A 67 -0.46 0.96 -14.37
C ARG A 67 -0.11 0.36 -15.71
N LEU A 68 1.05 0.75 -16.27
CA LEU A 68 1.56 0.20 -17.51
C LEU A 68 1.85 -1.30 -17.37
N ILE A 69 2.46 -1.70 -16.24
CA ILE A 69 2.82 -3.09 -15.94
C ILE A 69 1.59 -3.95 -15.69
N THR A 70 0.64 -3.47 -14.89
CA THR A 70 -0.51 -4.30 -14.51
C THR A 70 -1.60 -4.34 -15.57
N ASN A 71 -1.86 -3.20 -16.23
CA ASN A 71 -2.99 -3.00 -17.14
C ASN A 71 -4.33 -3.55 -16.58
N PHE A 72 -4.53 -3.48 -15.25
CA PHE A 72 -5.74 -3.99 -14.63
C PHE A 72 -6.94 -3.19 -15.11
N LYS A 73 -8.03 -3.89 -15.47
CA LYS A 73 -9.31 -3.26 -15.86
C LYS A 73 -10.05 -2.58 -14.70
N GLY A 74 -9.50 -2.63 -13.48
CA GLY A 74 -10.07 -2.03 -12.28
C GLY A 74 -9.74 -0.53 -12.13
N GLU A 75 -10.36 0.12 -11.15
CA GLU A 75 -10.24 1.57 -10.93
C GLU A 75 -8.82 2.00 -10.52
N HIS A 76 -8.14 1.17 -9.72
CA HIS A 76 -6.83 1.48 -9.15
C HIS A 76 -5.89 0.27 -9.11
N THR A 77 -4.59 0.56 -9.07
CA THR A 77 -3.52 -0.40 -8.78
C THR A 77 -2.82 0.11 -7.54
N ASP A 78 -2.74 -0.75 -6.54
CA ASP A 78 -2.13 -0.47 -5.25
C ASP A 78 -0.76 -1.14 -5.16
N HIS A 79 0.16 -0.51 -4.43
CA HIS A 79 1.44 -1.08 -4.05
C HIS A 79 1.24 -1.76 -2.71
N ILE A 80 1.51 -3.07 -2.63
CA ILE A 80 1.30 -3.86 -1.40
C ILE A 80 2.13 -3.26 -0.26
N GLY A 81 3.37 -2.85 -0.55
CA GLY A 81 4.25 -2.23 0.42
C GLY A 81 4.88 -3.29 1.33
N ASN A 82 6.20 -3.33 1.35
CA ASN A 82 6.97 -4.37 2.03
C ASN A 82 8.34 -3.84 2.48
N THR A 83 8.52 -2.51 2.53
CA THR A 83 9.75 -1.88 2.98
C THR A 83 9.49 -0.94 4.14
N ASP A 84 10.43 -0.91 5.09
CA ASP A 84 10.40 0.02 6.24
C ASP A 84 10.41 1.49 5.78
N ASN A 85 10.91 1.75 4.55
CA ASN A 85 10.83 3.06 3.90
C ASN A 85 9.68 3.14 2.90
N LYS A 86 8.56 3.49 3.46
CA LYS A 86 7.26 3.67 2.82
C LYS A 86 7.26 4.61 1.57
N ILE A 87 8.17 5.59 1.39
CA ILE A 87 8.23 6.36 0.10
C ILE A 87 8.81 5.50 -1.04
N GLN A 88 9.64 4.54 -0.69
CA GLN A 88 10.31 3.60 -1.60
C GLN A 88 9.33 2.56 -2.16
N ASP A 89 8.23 2.25 -1.45
CA ASP A 89 7.20 1.31 -1.95
C ASP A 89 6.65 1.70 -3.33
N LYS A 90 6.41 3.00 -3.58
CA LYS A 90 5.85 3.48 -4.87
C LYS A 90 6.87 3.47 -6.01
N LEU A 91 8.14 3.38 -5.66
CA LEU A 91 9.25 3.21 -6.59
C LEU A 91 9.46 1.72 -6.93
N ASP A 92 8.97 0.80 -6.10
CA ASP A 92 8.97 -0.63 -6.37
C ASP A 92 7.74 -1.04 -7.20
N ASN A 93 7.94 -1.15 -8.50
CA ASN A 93 6.93 -1.52 -9.48
C ASN A 93 7.15 -2.96 -9.99
N ARG A 94 7.72 -3.86 -9.16
CA ARG A 94 7.71 -5.31 -9.45
C ARG A 94 6.27 -5.80 -9.51
N PHE A 95 5.94 -6.66 -10.48
CA PHE A 95 4.56 -7.12 -10.67
C PHE A 95 3.93 -7.70 -9.40
N ASP A 96 4.70 -8.51 -8.66
CA ASP A 96 4.23 -9.16 -7.43
C ASP A 96 4.05 -8.19 -6.24
N ASN A 97 4.57 -6.95 -6.34
CA ASN A 97 4.31 -5.89 -5.37
C ASN A 97 3.06 -5.05 -5.73
N LEU A 98 2.38 -5.36 -6.84
CA LEU A 98 1.24 -4.62 -7.34
C LEU A 98 -0.03 -5.47 -7.27
N ARG A 99 -1.14 -4.87 -6.88
CA ARG A 99 -2.45 -5.54 -6.85
C ARG A 99 -3.59 -4.66 -7.37
N PRO A 100 -4.62 -5.26 -7.97
CA PRO A 100 -5.83 -4.55 -8.31
C PRO A 100 -6.58 -4.18 -7.02
N CYS A 101 -7.13 -2.97 -6.97
CA CYS A 101 -7.92 -2.54 -5.83
C CYS A 101 -9.06 -1.61 -6.24
N SER A 102 -10.12 -1.62 -5.44
CA SER A 102 -11.18 -0.61 -5.49
C SER A 102 -10.72 0.69 -4.84
N ASN A 103 -11.44 1.78 -5.14
CA ASN A 103 -11.27 3.05 -4.42
C ASN A 103 -11.29 2.90 -2.89
N GLN A 104 -12.19 2.06 -2.38
CA GLN A 104 -12.31 1.82 -0.94
C GLN A 104 -11.09 1.09 -0.38
N GLN A 105 -10.63 0.03 -1.05
CA GLN A 105 -9.45 -0.74 -0.64
C GLN A 105 -8.17 0.11 -0.68
N ASN A 106 -7.99 0.93 -1.71
CA ASN A 106 -6.88 1.88 -1.78
C ASN A 106 -6.90 2.88 -0.61
N GLN A 107 -8.09 3.35 -0.21
CA GLN A 107 -8.23 4.20 0.98
C GLN A 107 -7.96 3.41 2.28
N GLN A 108 -8.33 2.14 2.34
CA GLN A 108 -8.03 1.26 3.46
C GLN A 108 -6.52 0.99 3.60
N ASN A 109 -5.77 1.00 2.49
CA ASN A 109 -4.30 0.94 2.51
C ASN A 109 -3.62 2.31 2.70
N SER A 110 -4.39 3.41 2.73
CA SER A 110 -3.80 4.76 2.78
C SER A 110 -3.14 5.06 4.13
N ARG A 111 -2.05 5.81 4.13
CA ARG A 111 -1.34 6.18 5.36
C ARG A 111 -2.14 7.12 6.23
N VAL A 112 -1.78 7.13 7.52
CA VAL A 112 -2.14 8.25 8.39
C VAL A 112 -1.63 9.55 7.77
N ARG A 113 -2.47 10.59 7.79
CA ARG A 113 -2.05 11.90 7.29
C ARG A 113 -1.07 12.53 8.26
N ILE A 114 -0.12 13.30 7.72
CA ILE A 114 0.90 14.00 8.53
C ILE A 114 0.31 15.02 9.51
N ASP A 115 -0.88 15.54 9.22
CA ASP A 115 -1.61 16.46 10.09
C ASP A 115 -2.61 15.75 11.02
N ASN A 116 -2.58 14.41 11.09
CA ASN A 116 -3.33 13.69 12.11
C ASN A 116 -2.61 13.83 13.46
N THR A 117 -3.29 14.49 14.40
CA THR A 117 -2.76 14.81 15.73
C THR A 117 -2.55 13.60 16.63
N SER A 118 -3.22 12.47 16.36
CA SER A 118 -3.01 11.23 17.13
C SER A 118 -1.86 10.38 16.60
N LEU A 119 -1.35 10.69 15.39
CA LEU A 119 -0.39 9.87 14.64
C LEU A 119 -0.88 8.45 14.29
N PHE A 120 -2.03 8.01 14.81
CA PHE A 120 -2.66 6.74 14.49
C PHE A 120 -3.84 6.90 13.54
N LYS A 121 -3.89 6.00 12.56
CA LYS A 121 -4.97 5.90 11.60
C LYS A 121 -6.25 5.45 12.29
N GLY A 122 -7.36 6.10 11.92
CA GLY A 122 -8.68 5.81 12.48
C GLY A 122 -8.83 6.19 13.95
N VAL A 123 -7.84 6.86 14.54
CA VAL A 123 -7.87 7.38 15.90
C VAL A 123 -7.99 8.90 15.85
N SER A 124 -8.79 9.45 16.76
CA SER A 124 -8.89 10.89 16.96
C SER A 124 -9.20 11.19 18.42
N LEU A 125 -8.53 12.18 19.01
CA LEU A 125 -8.84 12.66 20.35
C LEU A 125 -10.09 13.55 20.31
N ASP A 126 -11.08 13.22 21.14
CA ASP A 126 -12.20 14.12 21.43
C ASP A 126 -12.37 14.22 22.95
N LYS A 127 -12.22 15.44 23.46
CA LYS A 127 -12.14 15.74 24.90
C LYS A 127 -11.04 14.88 25.54
N ALA A 128 -11.42 13.91 26.36
CA ALA A 128 -10.52 13.01 27.08
C ALA A 128 -10.53 11.58 26.51
N ILE A 129 -11.12 11.35 25.34
CA ILE A 129 -11.30 10.01 24.77
C ILE A 129 -10.64 9.92 23.40
N TYR A 130 -9.70 8.99 23.25
CA TYR A 130 -9.23 8.57 21.95
C TYR A 130 -10.28 7.66 21.30
N LYS A 131 -11.00 8.19 20.32
CA LYS A 131 -12.05 7.48 19.58
C LYS A 131 -11.45 6.67 18.45
N VAL A 132 -11.93 5.44 18.30
CA VAL A 132 -11.53 4.50 17.24
C VAL A 132 -12.67 4.35 16.24
N GLN A 133 -12.39 4.61 14.97
CA GLN A 133 -13.39 4.68 13.92
C GLN A 133 -12.89 4.08 12.60
N THR A 134 -13.77 3.36 11.91
CA THR A 134 -13.55 2.82 10.57
C THR A 134 -14.56 3.41 9.58
N ARG A 135 -14.25 3.32 8.28
CA ARG A 135 -15.19 3.59 7.19
C ARG A 135 -15.35 2.35 6.33
N ILE A 136 -16.60 1.92 6.14
CA ILE A 136 -16.97 0.82 5.25
C ILE A 136 -18.04 1.34 4.29
N LYS A 137 -17.80 1.21 2.98
CA LYS A 137 -18.72 1.66 1.91
C LYS A 137 -19.18 3.11 2.11
N GLY A 138 -18.24 4.00 2.45
CA GLY A 138 -18.49 5.43 2.72
C GLY A 138 -19.08 5.75 4.10
N LYS A 139 -19.68 4.78 4.80
CA LYS A 139 -20.27 4.97 6.13
C LYS A 139 -19.23 4.85 7.23
N LYS A 140 -19.31 5.74 8.23
CA LYS A 140 -18.43 5.77 9.39
C LYS A 140 -19.01 4.90 10.52
N TYR A 141 -18.16 4.09 11.14
CA TYR A 141 -18.51 3.22 12.26
C TYR A 141 -17.62 3.53 13.46
N TYR A 142 -18.23 3.65 14.63
CA TYR A 142 -17.53 3.89 15.89
C TYR A 142 -17.27 2.57 16.60
N LEU A 143 -15.99 2.23 16.75
CA LEU A 143 -15.54 0.96 17.33
C LEU A 143 -15.34 1.05 18.85
N GLY A 144 -15.31 2.26 19.41
CA GLY A 144 -15.10 2.48 20.83
C GLY A 144 -14.07 3.57 21.06
N GLY A 145 -13.58 3.68 22.29
CA GLY A 145 -12.51 4.60 22.62
C GLY A 145 -12.03 4.48 24.05
N PHE A 146 -10.79 4.89 24.28
CA PHE A 146 -10.10 4.79 25.57
C PHE A 146 -9.97 6.18 26.18
N ASN A 147 -10.29 6.30 27.47
CA ASN A 147 -10.25 7.57 28.18
C ASN A 147 -8.87 7.75 28.83
N ILE A 148 -8.22 8.88 28.57
CA ILE A 148 -6.88 9.21 29.09
C ILE A 148 -6.84 9.30 30.62
N ASN A 149 -7.96 9.59 31.27
CA ASN A 149 -8.05 9.64 32.74
C ASN A 149 -8.18 8.25 33.36
N LYS A 150 -8.39 7.20 32.54
CA LYS A 150 -8.54 5.81 32.99
C LYS A 150 -7.37 4.93 32.55
N PHE A 151 -6.77 5.22 31.41
CA PHE A 151 -5.69 4.44 30.83
C PHE A 151 -4.55 5.37 30.44
N GLU A 152 -3.36 5.13 30.99
CA GLU A 152 -2.15 5.84 30.58
C GLU A 152 -1.85 5.54 29.10
N SER A 153 -1.92 4.27 28.69
CA SER A 153 -1.73 3.81 27.31
C SER A 153 -2.98 3.99 26.41
N ALA A 154 -3.84 4.99 26.67
CA ALA A 154 -5.11 5.17 25.94
C ALA A 154 -4.90 5.37 24.43
N LEU A 155 -3.80 6.02 24.03
CA LEU A 155 -3.47 6.24 22.63
C LEU A 155 -3.08 4.93 21.96
N GLU A 156 -2.17 4.17 22.57
CA GLU A 156 -1.68 2.87 22.12
C GLU A 156 -2.82 1.86 22.04
N LEU A 157 -3.65 1.75 23.08
CA LEU A 157 -4.85 0.90 23.09
C LEU A 157 -5.78 1.24 21.92
N SER A 158 -5.96 2.53 21.60
CA SER A 158 -6.79 2.97 20.49
C SER A 158 -6.19 2.65 19.13
N GLY A 159 -4.88 2.84 18.97
CA GLY A 159 -4.16 2.47 17.75
C GLY A 159 -4.21 0.96 17.51
N TYR A 160 -4.01 0.17 18.56
CA TYR A 160 -4.11 -1.28 18.50
C TYR A 160 -5.54 -1.76 18.19
N ALA A 161 -6.55 -1.13 18.78
CA ALA A 161 -7.95 -1.42 18.47
C ALA A 161 -8.28 -1.17 16.98
N TYR A 162 -7.68 -0.14 16.38
CA TYR A 162 -7.78 0.07 14.94
C TYR A 162 -7.09 -1.04 14.16
N ASP A 163 -5.88 -1.43 14.53
CA ASP A 163 -5.10 -2.48 13.84
C ASP A 163 -5.85 -3.82 13.82
N VAL A 164 -6.44 -4.19 14.96
CA VAL A 164 -7.32 -5.37 15.07
C VAL A 164 -8.50 -5.22 14.12
N ALA A 165 -9.22 -4.09 14.18
CA ALA A 165 -10.39 -3.90 13.31
C ALA A 165 -10.03 -3.89 11.82
N ALA A 166 -8.93 -3.23 11.44
CA ALA A 166 -8.44 -3.13 10.08
C ALA A 166 -8.09 -4.52 9.53
N THR A 167 -7.40 -5.35 10.32
CA THR A 167 -7.08 -6.74 9.96
C THR A 167 -8.35 -7.52 9.63
N TYR A 168 -9.38 -7.42 10.48
CA TYR A 168 -10.62 -8.15 10.32
C TYR A 168 -11.50 -7.64 9.17
N LEU A 169 -11.51 -6.33 8.94
CA LEU A 169 -12.43 -5.68 8.00
C LEU A 169 -11.83 -5.48 6.61
N TYR A 170 -10.51 -5.34 6.50
CA TYR A 170 -9.83 -4.99 5.26
C TYR A 170 -8.87 -6.08 4.76
N GLY A 171 -8.49 -7.04 5.62
CA GLY A 171 -7.59 -8.13 5.27
C GLY A 171 -6.25 -7.63 4.76
N GLU A 172 -5.84 -8.08 3.58
CA GLU A 172 -4.58 -7.69 2.95
C GLU A 172 -4.46 -6.18 2.65
N PHE A 173 -5.57 -5.44 2.61
CA PHE A 173 -5.59 -3.98 2.39
C PHE A 173 -5.48 -3.18 3.69
N ALA A 174 -5.27 -3.86 4.82
CA ALA A 174 -5.09 -3.20 6.11
C ALA A 174 -3.71 -2.53 6.18
N GLU A 175 -3.71 -1.22 6.35
CA GLU A 175 -2.54 -0.46 6.80
C GLU A 175 -2.62 -0.32 8.32
N HIS A 176 -1.63 -0.88 9.02
CA HIS A 176 -1.54 -0.91 10.48
C HIS A 176 -0.72 0.26 11.05
N ASN A 177 -1.00 0.59 12.30
CA ASN A 177 -0.26 1.54 13.12
C ASN A 177 0.98 0.92 13.79
N ASN A 178 1.14 -0.41 13.72
CA ASN A 178 2.25 -1.19 14.26
C ASN A 178 2.45 -1.03 15.78
N VAL A 179 1.38 -0.81 16.54
CA VAL A 179 1.48 -0.53 17.98
C VAL A 179 2.12 -1.68 18.77
N LYS A 180 1.92 -2.93 18.33
CA LYS A 180 2.51 -4.13 18.96
C LYS A 180 4.04 -4.08 19.01
N GLU A 181 4.67 -3.51 18.00
CA GLU A 181 6.13 -3.51 17.85
C GLU A 181 6.80 -2.53 18.82
N ASN A 182 6.04 -1.58 19.38
CA ASN A 182 6.57 -0.56 20.30
C ASN A 182 6.74 -1.07 21.74
N GLY A 183 6.21 -2.27 22.07
CA GLY A 183 6.36 -2.88 23.40
C GLY A 183 5.61 -2.18 24.54
N LEU A 184 4.66 -1.29 24.23
CA LEU A 184 3.96 -0.44 25.21
C LEU A 184 2.67 -1.04 25.79
N LEU A 185 2.19 -2.17 25.24
CA LEU A 185 0.96 -2.84 25.66
C LEU A 185 1.28 -4.23 26.21
N SER A 186 0.62 -4.61 27.31
CA SER A 186 0.69 -5.97 27.85
C SER A 186 -0.14 -6.96 27.03
N ASP A 187 0.07 -8.25 27.21
CA ASP A 187 -0.75 -9.30 26.60
C ASP A 187 -2.21 -9.20 27.05
N GLU A 188 -2.45 -8.83 28.32
CA GLU A 188 -3.77 -8.59 28.88
C GLU A 188 -4.47 -7.41 28.19
N ASP A 189 -3.76 -6.31 27.97
CA ASP A 189 -4.27 -5.16 27.23
C ASP A 189 -4.69 -5.54 25.81
N MET A 190 -3.83 -6.29 25.12
CA MET A 190 -4.11 -6.72 23.74
C MET A 190 -5.34 -7.64 23.68
N LYS A 191 -5.45 -8.61 24.59
CA LYS A 191 -6.63 -9.50 24.66
C LYS A 191 -7.91 -8.74 24.94
N MET A 192 -7.87 -7.80 25.90
CA MET A 192 -9.02 -6.94 26.20
C MET A 192 -9.46 -6.13 24.97
N VAL A 193 -8.51 -5.53 24.25
CA VAL A 193 -8.79 -4.75 23.04
C VAL A 193 -9.42 -5.62 21.95
N GLU A 194 -8.86 -6.81 21.70
CA GLU A 194 -9.37 -7.76 20.72
C GLU A 194 -10.82 -8.14 20.99
N GLU A 195 -11.15 -8.48 22.23
CA GLU A 195 -12.51 -8.83 22.66
C GLU A 195 -13.48 -7.66 22.44
N ILE A 196 -13.10 -6.44 22.84
CA ILE A 196 -13.92 -5.24 22.65
C ILE A 196 -14.21 -5.01 21.16
N VAL A 197 -13.19 -5.13 20.31
CA VAL A 197 -13.30 -4.88 18.88
C VAL A 197 -14.18 -5.93 18.20
N TYR A 198 -14.00 -7.22 18.50
CA TYR A 198 -14.81 -8.30 17.89
C TYR A 198 -16.27 -8.17 18.26
N ASN A 199 -16.58 -8.00 19.54
CA ASN A 199 -17.94 -7.79 20.02
C ASN A 199 -18.60 -6.59 19.31
N LYS A 200 -17.82 -5.53 19.03
CA LYS A 200 -18.33 -4.34 18.36
C LYS A 200 -18.56 -4.54 16.86
N ILE A 201 -17.67 -5.26 16.17
CA ILE A 201 -17.80 -5.63 14.76
C ILE A 201 -19.05 -6.48 14.58
N GLU A 202 -19.24 -7.50 15.42
CA GLU A 202 -20.40 -8.38 15.41
C GLU A 202 -21.69 -7.61 15.70
N LYS A 203 -21.70 -6.77 16.74
CA LYS A 203 -22.85 -5.91 17.07
C LYS A 203 -23.27 -5.00 15.90
N HIS A 204 -22.31 -4.50 15.12
CA HIS A 204 -22.61 -3.67 13.95
C HIS A 204 -22.93 -4.48 12.69
N GLY A 205 -22.87 -5.82 12.73
CA GLY A 205 -23.06 -6.68 11.58
C GLY A 205 -22.07 -6.36 10.46
N LEU A 206 -20.85 -5.93 10.80
CA LEU A 206 -19.87 -5.54 9.81
C LEU A 206 -19.33 -6.77 9.07
N PRO A 207 -19.22 -6.71 7.73
CA PRO A 207 -18.70 -7.84 6.97
C PRO A 207 -17.23 -8.06 7.34
N LYS A 208 -16.91 -9.30 7.72
CA LYS A 208 -15.51 -9.74 7.80
C LYS A 208 -14.95 -9.74 6.37
N TYR A 209 -13.68 -9.36 6.23
CA TYR A 209 -13.02 -9.43 4.94
C TYR A 209 -13.08 -10.87 4.42
N GLN A 210 -13.86 -11.08 3.36
CA GLN A 210 -13.77 -12.27 2.52
C GLN A 210 -12.82 -11.87 1.40
N ALA A 211 -11.83 -12.71 1.07
CA ALA A 211 -10.93 -12.46 -0.05
C ALA A 211 -11.72 -12.53 -1.38
N VAL A 212 -12.52 -11.50 -1.67
CA VAL A 212 -13.30 -11.39 -2.89
C VAL A 212 -12.39 -10.72 -3.91
N HIS A 213 -12.07 -11.48 -4.97
CA HIS A 213 -11.15 -11.17 -6.06
C HIS A 213 -9.72 -11.75 -5.94
N LYS A 214 -9.63 -13.09 -5.91
CA LYS A 214 -8.81 -13.73 -6.96
C LYS A 214 -9.43 -13.31 -8.30
N ILE A 215 -9.02 -12.16 -8.85
CA ILE A 215 -9.10 -11.97 -10.29
C ILE A 215 -8.29 -13.14 -10.82
N GLU A 216 -8.92 -14.04 -11.56
CA GLU A 216 -8.21 -15.09 -12.28
C GLU A 216 -7.14 -14.42 -13.10
N LEU A 217 -5.90 -14.49 -12.62
CA LEU A 217 -4.71 -14.18 -13.38
C LEU A 217 -4.66 -15.27 -14.47
N THR A 218 -5.38 -15.04 -15.57
CA THR A 218 -5.23 -15.84 -16.79
C THR A 218 -3.86 -15.53 -17.37
N ASN A 219 -2.86 -16.16 -16.76
CA ASN A 219 -1.49 -16.20 -17.24
C ASN A 219 -1.42 -17.25 -18.36
N THR A 220 -2.20 -17.07 -19.42
CA THR A 220 -2.04 -17.86 -20.65
C THR A 220 -1.13 -17.09 -21.59
N TYR A 221 0.18 -17.21 -21.33
CA TYR A 221 1.18 -17.04 -22.38
C TYR A 221 1.91 -18.36 -22.56
N THR A 222 1.37 -19.20 -23.44
CA THR A 222 2.05 -20.37 -24.01
C THR A 222 2.93 -19.89 -25.18
N GLY A 223 3.93 -19.07 -24.87
CA GLY A 223 5.02 -18.78 -25.80
C GLY A 223 6.22 -19.59 -25.36
N SER A 224 6.45 -20.74 -26.00
CA SER A 224 7.72 -21.45 -25.95
C SER A 224 8.81 -20.49 -26.39
N ILE A 225 9.76 -20.23 -25.50
CA ILE A 225 11.02 -19.56 -25.84
C ILE A 225 11.86 -20.63 -26.52
N GLU A 226 11.92 -20.61 -27.85
CA GLU A 226 13.01 -21.25 -28.57
C GLU A 226 14.27 -20.46 -28.27
N ILE A 227 15.16 -21.08 -27.51
CA ILE A 227 16.50 -20.57 -27.25
C ILE A 227 17.33 -21.05 -28.43
N GLU A 228 17.55 -20.19 -29.43
CA GLU A 228 18.63 -20.43 -30.39
C GLU A 228 19.94 -20.30 -29.64
N GLU A 229 20.56 -21.44 -29.31
CA GLU A 229 21.94 -21.49 -28.87
C GLU A 229 22.82 -21.02 -30.04
N ALA A 230 23.47 -19.88 -29.86
CA ALA A 230 24.51 -19.44 -30.77
C ALA A 230 25.74 -20.34 -30.58
N ASN A 231 26.11 -21.09 -31.63
CA ASN A 231 27.47 -21.52 -31.93
C ASN A 231 27.70 -21.41 -33.44
#